data_AF-A0A081S169-F1
#
_entry.id   AF-A0A081S169-F1
#
_cell.length_a   1.000
_cell.length_b   1.000
_cell.length_c   1.000
_cell.angle_alpha   90.00
_cell.angle_beta   90.00
_cell.angle_gamma   90.00
#
_symmetry.space_group_name_H-M   'P 1'
#
loop_
_entity.id
_entity.type
_entity.pdbx_description
1 polymer ?
#
loop_
_entity_poly.entity_id
_entity_poly.type
_entity_poly.pdbx_seq_one_letter_code
_entity_poly.pdbx_strand_id
1 'polypeptide(L)'
;MKNENDNNIPATLLSTTTRCSCCDTALVYEKQHVTAAIPFSQVGVDAVSFTQIAVWAVVENYPNAQIEAQWPNGVWASIGNVDRSGIFNNPAVPNYYCINPSYIKIRVTGFPETVNTYPVRPSITSLSSNLNTDNRVSINGAGTLPNARWEAQWSNSVWASIGDADQYGNLSNPSIPENYRINSNTMRIRIRSGDIISQVVDSTLGFPHSRSVLIQSKMSGAQDQQKYSLSMQKADYQPTGYFAPANQEIEIWVSGNVDYLTLLVGTQGLADRGNPSNQSESMRATRLVRGKNVIKDMLGGIIHIRNLNTRFDSPSRVILGAGAIPIAYYIHGVTSSASWEQMLHRTTAPEVEWVGDYAVIVAFKTTALKNLSKADPAKVVTSHERVLQVEDEISGLDGSSSINTRSNLLIYAVEGAANANPHATTGYISIPYSNGEGYNAEALVGGLAANRWVTLHEYGHHHQNRVNNCKGFGEISVNLYSLAVARVTPNEYTYELPTRWPATKQWLARPREQKDFETNAPDPMSIFEQLRLGLGPQFLPSWDRYIRATSSLSSDLKGFILSASVVSNYNLTEFFADWGVLKTTGADIAIWQAVNALGLPYPPMALTDIQPYTDLAH
;
A
#
# COMPACT_ATOMS: atom_id res chain seq x y z
N MET A 1 -22.17 -68.26 0.69
CA MET A 1 -23.62 -67.95 0.61
C MET A 1 -23.76 -66.55 0.05
N LYS A 2 -24.62 -66.41 -0.97
CA LYS A 2 -25.06 -65.23 -1.77
C LYS A 2 -25.01 -63.86 -1.05
N ASN A 3 -24.90 -62.69 -1.70
CA ASN A 3 -24.75 -62.21 -3.09
C ASN A 3 -24.42 -60.70 -3.04
N GLU A 4 -23.61 -60.20 -3.98
CA GLU A 4 -23.78 -59.02 -4.90
C GLU A 4 -24.34 -57.67 -4.36
N ASN A 5 -23.86 -56.46 -4.71
CA ASN A 5 -23.19 -56.00 -5.94
C ASN A 5 -22.33 -54.73 -5.73
N ASP A 6 -21.16 -54.80 -6.34
CA ASP A 6 -20.19 -53.81 -6.84
C ASP A 6 -20.73 -53.13 -8.15
N ASN A 7 -20.20 -52.09 -8.81
CA ASN A 7 -18.83 -51.60 -8.93
C ASN A 7 -18.73 -50.21 -9.63
N ASN A 8 -17.52 -49.65 -9.50
CA ASN A 8 -16.94 -48.41 -10.02
C ASN A 8 -16.24 -48.59 -11.40
N ILE A 9 -16.28 -47.54 -12.27
CA ILE A 9 -15.21 -46.96 -13.17
C ILE A 9 -14.60 -47.94 -14.26
N PRO A 10 -13.72 -47.62 -15.28
CA PRO A 10 -13.21 -46.39 -15.96
C PRO A 10 -13.09 -46.37 -17.52
N ALA A 11 -12.74 -45.16 -18.02
CA ALA A 11 -11.73 -44.74 -19.03
C ALA A 11 -11.60 -45.33 -20.47
N THR A 12 -11.58 -44.38 -21.43
CA THR A 12 -10.82 -44.27 -22.71
C THR A 12 -10.56 -45.47 -23.62
N LEU A 13 -10.95 -45.37 -24.91
CA LEU A 13 -10.08 -45.67 -26.08
C LEU A 13 -10.69 -45.17 -27.42
N LEU A 14 -9.77 -44.81 -28.32
CA LEU A 14 -9.95 -44.24 -29.67
C LEU A 14 -10.43 -45.24 -30.73
N SER A 15 -11.09 -44.67 -31.75
CA SER A 15 -11.28 -45.10 -33.14
C SER A 15 -11.86 -46.49 -33.45
N THR A 16 -12.93 -46.51 -34.24
CA THR A 16 -12.98 -47.27 -35.50
C THR A 16 -14.15 -46.77 -36.36
N THR A 17 -13.84 -46.51 -37.62
CA THR A 17 -14.79 -46.25 -38.70
C THR A 17 -15.32 -47.59 -39.20
N THR A 18 -16.63 -47.80 -39.22
CA THR A 18 -17.25 -48.82 -40.07
C THR A 18 -18.54 -48.26 -40.65
N ARG A 19 -18.54 -48.00 -41.96
CA ARG A 19 -19.76 -47.78 -42.74
C ARG A 19 -20.47 -49.12 -42.93
N CYS A 20 -21.80 -49.10 -42.84
CA CYS A 20 -22.64 -50.08 -43.52
C CYS A 20 -23.81 -49.35 -44.20
N SER A 21 -24.18 -49.89 -45.36
CA SER A 21 -24.91 -49.32 -46.48
C SER A 21 -26.41 -49.61 -46.39
N CYS A 22 -27.27 -48.61 -46.65
CA CYS A 22 -28.30 -48.63 -47.70
C CYS A 22 -29.28 -47.44 -47.53
N CYS A 23 -29.44 -46.70 -48.64
CA CYS A 23 -30.45 -45.67 -48.92
C CYS A 23 -30.25 -44.27 -48.32
N ASP A 24 -29.72 -43.40 -49.18
CA ASP A 24 -29.67 -41.96 -49.11
C ASP A 24 -31.03 -41.32 -48.80
N THR A 25 -31.11 -40.60 -47.68
CA THR A 25 -31.78 -39.29 -47.63
C THR A 25 -30.98 -38.42 -46.69
N ALA A 26 -30.18 -37.52 -47.26
CA ALA A 26 -29.60 -36.41 -46.54
C ALA A 26 -30.74 -35.52 -46.03
N LEU A 27 -31.10 -35.64 -44.75
CA LEU A 27 -31.72 -34.54 -44.04
C LEU A 27 -30.62 -33.50 -43.82
N VAL A 28 -30.49 -32.65 -44.84
CA VAL A 28 -29.85 -31.34 -44.71
C VAL A 28 -30.61 -30.60 -43.62
N TYR A 29 -30.07 -30.60 -42.41
CA TYR A 29 -30.34 -29.50 -41.49
C TYR A 29 -29.72 -28.27 -42.16
N GLU A 30 -30.51 -27.56 -42.94
CA GLU A 30 -30.23 -26.17 -43.26
C GLU A 30 -29.95 -25.49 -41.93
N LYS A 31 -28.67 -25.13 -41.71
CA LYS A 31 -28.32 -24.09 -40.76
C LYS A 31 -29.12 -22.88 -41.21
N GLN A 32 -30.26 -22.66 -40.55
CA GLN A 32 -30.94 -21.38 -40.59
C GLN A 32 -29.85 -20.34 -40.40
N HIS A 33 -29.68 -19.51 -41.43
CA HIS A 33 -28.95 -18.26 -41.34
C HIS A 33 -29.69 -17.41 -40.30
N VAL A 34 -29.39 -17.66 -39.02
CA VAL A 34 -29.56 -16.66 -37.98
C VAL A 34 -28.62 -15.55 -38.40
N THR A 35 -29.20 -14.48 -38.94
CA THR A 35 -28.55 -13.18 -39.07
C THR A 35 -27.72 -12.97 -37.81
N ALA A 36 -26.39 -12.93 -37.96
CA ALA A 36 -25.45 -12.90 -36.85
C ALA A 36 -25.85 -11.79 -35.89
N ALA A 37 -26.46 -12.15 -34.76
CA ALA A 37 -26.64 -11.23 -33.67
C ALA A 37 -25.22 -10.79 -33.30
N ILE A 38 -24.93 -9.49 -33.39
CA ILE A 38 -23.67 -8.94 -32.92
C ILE A 38 -23.60 -9.35 -31.45
N PRO A 39 -22.72 -10.29 -31.04
CA PRO A 39 -22.81 -10.83 -29.70
C PRO A 39 -22.43 -9.78 -28.67
N PHE A 40 -21.69 -8.76 -29.08
CA PHE A 40 -21.24 -7.65 -28.26
C PHE A 40 -22.16 -6.44 -28.46
N SER A 41 -23.10 -6.20 -27.53
CA SER A 41 -23.97 -5.01 -27.62
C SER A 41 -23.32 -3.75 -27.04
N GLN A 42 -22.34 -3.91 -26.15
CA GLN A 42 -21.47 -2.84 -25.68
C GLN A 42 -20.06 -3.37 -25.48
N VAL A 43 -19.05 -2.60 -25.88
CA VAL A 43 -17.64 -2.90 -25.63
C VAL A 43 -16.92 -1.63 -25.22
N GLY A 44 -16.12 -1.71 -24.17
CA GLY A 44 -15.16 -0.66 -23.83
C GLY A 44 -13.77 -1.23 -23.63
N VAL A 45 -12.80 -0.50 -24.15
CA VAL A 45 -11.38 -0.84 -24.06
C VAL A 45 -10.63 0.41 -23.66
N ASP A 46 -10.05 0.42 -22.46
CA ASP A 46 -9.36 1.58 -21.90
C ASP A 46 -7.94 1.19 -21.49
N ALA A 47 -6.95 1.97 -21.90
CA ALA A 47 -5.59 1.80 -21.40
C ALA A 47 -5.54 2.17 -19.90
N VAL A 48 -4.93 1.29 -19.10
CA VAL A 48 -4.75 1.49 -17.65
C VAL A 48 -3.31 1.92 -17.38
N SER A 49 -2.35 1.33 -18.07
CA SER A 49 -0.93 1.65 -18.02
C SER A 49 -0.28 1.44 -19.39
N PHE A 50 1.03 1.62 -19.49
CA PHE A 50 1.76 1.26 -20.70
C PHE A 50 1.68 -0.23 -21.04
N THR A 51 1.44 -1.09 -20.06
CA THR A 51 1.51 -2.55 -20.20
C THR A 51 0.15 -3.24 -20.08
N GLN A 52 -0.90 -2.53 -19.66
CA GLN A 52 -2.20 -3.12 -19.37
C GLN A 52 -3.36 -2.27 -19.91
N ILE A 53 -4.39 -2.97 -20.41
CA ILE A 53 -5.67 -2.41 -20.80
C ILE A 53 -6.79 -3.13 -20.05
N ALA A 54 -7.90 -2.43 -19.83
CA ALA A 54 -9.14 -2.99 -19.34
C ALA A 54 -10.07 -3.25 -20.52
N VAL A 55 -10.61 -4.46 -20.61
CA VAL A 55 -11.60 -4.85 -21.62
C VAL A 55 -12.87 -5.26 -20.90
N TRP A 56 -13.99 -4.71 -21.33
CA TRP A 56 -15.31 -5.14 -20.86
C TRP A 56 -16.30 -5.16 -22.00
N ALA A 57 -17.25 -6.08 -21.92
CA ALA A 57 -18.30 -6.19 -22.90
C ALA A 57 -19.59 -6.74 -22.29
N VAL A 58 -20.73 -6.32 -22.84
CA VAL A 58 -22.01 -7.02 -22.69
C VAL A 58 -22.09 -8.03 -23.83
N VAL A 59 -22.19 -9.31 -23.48
CA VAL A 59 -22.18 -10.45 -24.40
C VAL A 59 -23.54 -11.16 -24.34
N GLU A 60 -24.38 -10.92 -25.33
CA GLU A 60 -25.75 -11.42 -25.38
C GLU A 60 -25.79 -12.88 -25.82
N ASN A 61 -26.59 -13.71 -25.15
CA ASN A 61 -26.84 -15.12 -25.52
C ASN A 61 -25.64 -16.09 -25.38
N TYR A 62 -24.53 -15.66 -24.77
CA TYR A 62 -23.32 -16.49 -24.58
C TYR A 62 -22.82 -16.51 -23.11
N PRO A 63 -23.63 -16.89 -22.12
CA PRO A 63 -23.16 -16.99 -20.73
C PRO A 63 -22.06 -18.06 -20.59
N ASN A 64 -21.02 -17.78 -19.80
CA ASN A 64 -19.84 -18.64 -19.62
C ASN A 64 -18.98 -18.84 -20.89
N ALA A 65 -19.26 -18.15 -21.99
CA ALA A 65 -18.43 -18.24 -23.17
C ALA A 65 -17.05 -17.62 -22.92
N GLN A 66 -16.05 -18.13 -23.63
CA GLN A 66 -14.71 -17.61 -23.58
C GLN A 66 -14.54 -16.51 -24.63
N ILE A 67 -13.88 -15.42 -24.25
CA ILE A 67 -13.50 -14.32 -25.14
C ILE A 67 -12.01 -14.45 -25.46
N GLU A 68 -11.67 -14.33 -26.73
CA GLU A 68 -10.30 -14.34 -27.22
C GLU A 68 -9.93 -13.00 -27.81
N ALA A 69 -8.64 -12.63 -27.71
CA ALA A 69 -8.05 -11.54 -28.46
C ALA A 69 -6.97 -12.05 -29.41
N GLN A 70 -6.84 -11.38 -30.56
CA GLN A 70 -5.85 -11.73 -31.58
C GLN A 70 -4.54 -10.97 -31.36
N TRP A 71 -3.45 -11.70 -31.25
CA TRP A 71 -2.09 -11.17 -31.20
C TRP A 71 -1.67 -10.60 -32.56
N PRO A 72 -0.63 -9.74 -32.60
CA PRO A 72 -0.09 -9.22 -33.87
C PRO A 72 0.33 -10.30 -34.88
N ASN A 73 0.74 -11.48 -34.41
CA ASN A 73 1.12 -12.62 -35.25
C ASN A 73 -0.09 -13.45 -35.75
N GLY A 74 -1.32 -13.02 -35.46
CA GLY A 74 -2.56 -13.66 -35.89
C GLY A 74 -3.08 -14.76 -34.95
N VAL A 75 -2.33 -15.14 -33.92
CA VAL A 75 -2.74 -16.16 -32.93
C VAL A 75 -3.84 -15.62 -32.02
N TRP A 76 -4.84 -16.45 -31.74
CA TRP A 76 -5.92 -16.12 -30.81
C TRP A 76 -5.62 -16.74 -29.44
N ALA A 77 -5.81 -15.96 -28.38
CA ALA A 77 -5.62 -16.43 -27.02
C ALA A 77 -6.72 -15.89 -26.10
N SER A 78 -7.09 -16.69 -25.11
CA SER A 78 -8.10 -16.33 -24.11
C SER A 78 -7.72 -15.04 -23.40
N ILE A 79 -8.71 -14.18 -23.21
CA ILE A 79 -8.65 -13.04 -22.29
C ILE A 79 -9.69 -13.17 -21.17
N GLY A 80 -10.33 -14.33 -21.03
CA GLY A 80 -11.24 -14.65 -19.93
C GLY A 80 -12.63 -15.07 -20.38
N ASN A 81 -13.55 -15.19 -19.41
CA ASN A 81 -14.89 -15.73 -19.63
C ASN A 81 -15.97 -14.69 -19.31
N VAL A 82 -17.07 -14.76 -20.06
CA VAL A 82 -18.32 -14.07 -19.77
C VAL A 82 -18.91 -14.68 -18.50
N ASP A 83 -19.38 -13.85 -17.57
CA ASP A 83 -20.08 -14.34 -16.40
C ASP A 83 -21.51 -14.85 -16.73
N ARG A 84 -22.21 -15.33 -15.70
CA ARG A 84 -23.59 -15.84 -15.87
C ARG A 84 -24.61 -14.77 -16.23
N SER A 85 -24.27 -13.50 -16.03
CA SER A 85 -25.11 -12.34 -16.33
C SER A 85 -24.89 -11.82 -17.75
N GLY A 86 -24.00 -12.45 -18.53
CA GLY A 86 -23.65 -11.99 -19.88
C GLY A 86 -22.64 -10.85 -19.88
N ILE A 87 -21.90 -10.61 -18.78
CA ILE A 87 -20.89 -9.56 -18.70
C ILE A 87 -19.50 -10.18 -18.78
N PHE A 88 -18.70 -9.70 -19.73
CA PHE A 88 -17.27 -9.93 -19.76
C PHE A 88 -16.56 -8.75 -19.12
N ASN A 89 -15.66 -9.02 -18.18
CA ASN A 89 -14.83 -8.00 -17.54
C ASN A 89 -13.44 -8.57 -17.24
N ASN A 90 -12.43 -8.07 -17.96
CA ASN A 90 -11.03 -8.29 -17.64
C ASN A 90 -10.32 -6.93 -17.45
N PRO A 91 -9.98 -6.55 -16.20
CA PRO A 91 -9.36 -5.25 -15.94
C PRO A 91 -7.85 -5.19 -16.25
N ALA A 92 -7.23 -6.29 -16.69
CA ALA A 92 -5.79 -6.48 -16.67
C ALA A 92 -5.24 -7.18 -17.92
N VAL A 93 -5.87 -7.00 -19.08
CA VAL A 93 -5.39 -7.60 -20.33
C VAL A 93 -4.03 -6.98 -20.68
N PRO A 94 -2.97 -7.78 -20.85
CA PRO A 94 -1.67 -7.24 -21.26
C PRO A 94 -1.76 -6.56 -22.63
N ASN A 95 -1.05 -5.45 -22.82
CA ASN A 95 -1.14 -4.64 -24.04
C ASN A 95 -0.69 -5.40 -25.31
N TYR A 96 0.12 -6.44 -25.20
CA TYR A 96 0.58 -7.26 -26.34
C TYR A 96 -0.53 -8.11 -26.97
N TYR A 97 -1.72 -8.18 -26.36
CA TYR A 97 -2.93 -8.70 -26.99
C TYR A 97 -3.56 -7.72 -27.98
N CYS A 98 -3.08 -6.48 -28.05
CA CYS A 98 -3.50 -5.53 -29.06
C CYS A 98 -2.78 -5.81 -30.38
N ILE A 99 -3.48 -5.63 -31.50
CA ILE A 99 -2.85 -5.74 -32.84
C ILE A 99 -1.87 -4.59 -33.11
N ASN A 100 -2.10 -3.45 -32.45
CA ASN A 100 -1.22 -2.29 -32.33
C ASN A 100 -1.68 -1.45 -31.12
N PRO A 101 -0.95 -0.41 -30.68
CA PRO A 101 -1.34 0.38 -29.50
C PRO A 101 -2.72 1.04 -29.55
N SER A 102 -3.34 1.17 -30.73
CA SER A 102 -4.64 1.81 -30.94
C SER A 102 -5.81 0.85 -31.00
N TYR A 103 -5.61 -0.44 -31.24
CA TYR A 103 -6.70 -1.37 -31.54
C TYR A 103 -6.47 -2.76 -30.94
N ILE A 104 -7.55 -3.34 -30.43
CA ILE A 104 -7.64 -4.76 -30.07
C ILE A 104 -8.66 -5.44 -30.98
N LYS A 105 -8.40 -6.70 -31.34
CA LYS A 105 -9.36 -7.52 -32.07
C LYS A 105 -9.82 -8.67 -31.19
N ILE A 106 -11.13 -8.79 -30.97
CA ILE A 106 -11.72 -9.80 -30.08
C ILE A 106 -12.80 -10.64 -30.78
N ARG A 107 -13.08 -11.82 -30.23
CA ARG A 107 -14.16 -12.72 -30.66
C ARG A 107 -14.67 -13.59 -29.50
N VAL A 108 -15.83 -14.21 -29.68
CA VAL A 108 -16.26 -15.35 -28.87
C VAL A 108 -15.60 -16.61 -29.42
N THR A 109 -14.96 -17.41 -28.54
CA THR A 109 -14.26 -18.64 -28.93
C THR A 109 -15.20 -19.59 -29.69
N GLY A 110 -14.77 -20.06 -30.86
CA GLY A 110 -15.54 -20.98 -31.70
C GLY A 110 -16.55 -20.32 -32.65
N PHE A 111 -16.67 -18.98 -32.62
CA PHE A 111 -17.61 -18.23 -33.46
C PHE A 111 -16.88 -17.15 -34.29
N PRO A 112 -16.23 -17.49 -35.43
CA PRO A 112 -15.45 -16.56 -36.24
C PRO A 112 -16.22 -15.35 -36.77
N GLU A 113 -17.53 -15.46 -36.92
CA GLU A 113 -18.44 -14.39 -37.32
C GLU A 113 -18.52 -13.25 -36.30
N THR A 114 -18.04 -13.48 -35.08
CA THR A 114 -18.06 -12.51 -33.97
C THR A 114 -16.80 -11.63 -33.92
N VAL A 115 -15.84 -11.88 -34.81
CA VAL A 115 -14.58 -11.14 -34.87
C VAL A 115 -14.86 -9.67 -35.16
N ASN A 116 -14.42 -8.80 -34.25
CA ASN A 116 -14.49 -7.36 -34.44
C ASN A 116 -13.26 -6.64 -33.86
N THR A 117 -12.97 -5.45 -34.37
CA THR A 117 -11.84 -4.62 -33.93
C THR A 117 -12.35 -3.39 -33.19
N TYR A 118 -11.83 -3.16 -31.99
CA TYR A 118 -12.25 -2.06 -31.12
C TYR A 118 -11.09 -1.12 -30.84
N PRO A 119 -11.33 0.21 -30.83
CA PRO A 119 -10.31 1.18 -30.47
C PRO A 119 -9.98 1.07 -28.98
N VAL A 120 -8.70 1.11 -28.65
CA VAL A 120 -8.19 1.26 -27.29
C VAL A 120 -8.20 2.74 -26.95
N ARG A 121 -9.03 3.16 -26.00
CA ARG A 121 -8.98 4.53 -25.49
C ARG A 121 -7.64 4.74 -24.78
N PRO A 122 -6.79 5.67 -25.22
CA PRO A 122 -5.48 5.87 -24.63
C PRO A 122 -5.59 6.65 -23.33
N SER A 123 -4.55 6.57 -22.51
CA SER A 123 -4.49 7.22 -21.21
C SER A 123 -3.26 8.12 -21.11
N ILE A 124 -3.43 9.32 -20.55
CA ILE A 124 -2.32 10.14 -20.10
C ILE A 124 -1.89 9.56 -18.74
N THR A 125 -0.68 9.01 -18.67
CA THR A 125 -0.18 8.30 -17.48
C THR A 125 0.56 9.23 -16.51
N SER A 126 1.11 10.33 -17.03
CA SER A 126 1.69 11.43 -16.25
C SER A 126 1.51 12.76 -16.97
N LEU A 127 1.30 13.83 -16.21
CA LEU A 127 1.21 15.19 -16.73
C LEU A 127 1.66 16.19 -15.69
N SER A 128 2.61 17.05 -16.07
CA SER A 128 3.13 18.13 -15.23
C SER A 128 3.25 19.41 -16.06
N SER A 129 2.92 20.55 -15.45
CA SER A 129 3.07 21.86 -16.09
C SER A 129 3.65 22.89 -15.11
N ASN A 130 4.55 23.72 -15.62
CA ASN A 130 5.24 24.75 -14.85
C ASN A 130 5.16 26.10 -15.56
N LEU A 131 4.92 27.15 -14.79
CA LEU A 131 4.98 28.52 -15.30
C LEU A 131 6.44 28.99 -15.32
N ASN A 132 6.91 29.39 -16.49
CA ASN A 132 8.24 29.91 -16.71
C ASN A 132 8.31 31.40 -16.33
N THR A 133 9.53 31.93 -16.19
CA THR A 133 9.77 33.35 -15.88
C THR A 133 9.31 34.31 -16.99
N ASP A 134 9.14 33.82 -18.22
CA ASP A 134 8.66 34.57 -19.38
C ASP A 134 7.13 34.45 -19.59
N ASN A 135 6.39 33.99 -18.56
CA ASN A 135 4.96 33.70 -18.56
C ASN A 135 4.50 32.57 -19.50
N ARG A 136 5.42 31.86 -20.17
CA ARG A 136 5.09 30.65 -20.92
C ARG A 136 4.95 29.45 -19.98
N VAL A 137 4.36 28.38 -20.50
CA VAL A 137 4.21 27.13 -19.76
C VAL A 137 5.12 26.06 -20.36
N SER A 138 5.93 25.45 -19.50
CA SER A 138 6.59 24.18 -19.81
C SER A 138 5.68 23.02 -19.44
N ILE A 139 5.51 22.05 -20.32
CA ILE A 139 4.75 20.82 -20.07
C ILE A 139 5.62 19.60 -20.31
N ASN A 140 5.50 18.61 -19.43
CA ASN A 140 6.04 17.27 -19.64
C ASN A 140 4.96 16.25 -19.31
N GLY A 141 4.79 15.25 -20.16
CA GLY A 141 3.79 14.21 -19.96
C GLY A 141 4.14 12.93 -20.70
N ALA A 142 3.49 11.85 -20.28
CA ALA A 142 3.59 10.55 -20.93
C ALA A 142 2.17 9.99 -21.13
N GLY A 143 1.96 9.31 -22.24
CA GLY A 143 0.68 8.72 -22.60
C GLY A 143 0.85 7.38 -23.29
N THR A 144 -0.16 6.51 -23.18
CA THR A 144 -0.07 5.12 -23.66
C THR A 144 -0.06 4.97 -25.18
N LEU A 145 -0.16 6.08 -25.92
CA LEU A 145 -0.25 6.08 -27.38
C LEU A 145 0.98 6.75 -28.01
N PRO A 146 1.86 5.97 -28.68
CA PRO A 146 3.00 6.52 -29.43
C PRO A 146 2.59 7.47 -30.53
N ASN A 147 3.42 8.50 -30.78
CA ASN A 147 3.23 9.47 -31.87
C ASN A 147 1.87 10.19 -31.88
N ALA A 148 1.14 10.16 -30.75
CA ALA A 148 -0.15 10.80 -30.64
C ALA A 148 0.00 12.32 -30.57
N ARG A 149 -0.97 13.04 -31.13
CA ARG A 149 -1.03 14.49 -31.01
C ARG A 149 -1.55 14.86 -29.62
N TRP A 150 -0.82 15.71 -28.93
CA TRP A 150 -1.24 16.29 -27.66
C TRP A 150 -1.92 17.63 -27.93
N GLU A 151 -3.09 17.82 -27.32
CA GLU A 151 -3.88 19.03 -27.49
C GLU A 151 -4.20 19.64 -26.14
N ALA A 152 -4.15 20.98 -26.07
CA ALA A 152 -4.70 21.72 -24.94
C ALA A 152 -5.98 22.43 -25.32
N GLN A 153 -6.90 22.56 -24.37
CA GLN A 153 -8.13 23.30 -24.53
C GLN A 153 -7.91 24.78 -24.18
N TRP A 154 -8.39 25.68 -25.04
CA TRP A 154 -8.50 27.10 -24.77
C TRP A 154 -9.73 27.41 -23.92
N SER A 155 -9.80 28.62 -23.33
CA SER A 155 -10.94 29.06 -22.52
C SER A 155 -12.28 29.07 -23.29
N ASN A 156 -12.26 29.19 -24.62
CA ASN A 156 -13.42 29.12 -25.50
C ASN A 156 -13.78 27.68 -25.95
N SER A 157 -13.22 26.66 -25.28
CA SER A 157 -13.43 25.23 -25.54
C SER A 157 -12.82 24.67 -26.85
N VAL A 158 -12.10 25.48 -27.62
CA VAL A 158 -11.36 25.02 -28.81
C VAL A 158 -10.11 24.24 -28.39
N TRP A 159 -9.80 23.15 -29.09
CA TRP A 159 -8.60 22.36 -28.86
C TRP A 159 -7.51 22.71 -29.88
N ALA A 160 -6.29 22.92 -29.42
CA ALA A 160 -5.14 23.25 -30.25
C ALA A 160 -3.94 22.36 -29.92
N SER A 161 -3.11 22.06 -30.93
CA SER A 161 -1.91 21.24 -30.73
C SER A 161 -0.91 21.94 -29.81
N ILE A 162 -0.29 21.14 -28.95
CA ILE A 162 0.90 21.52 -28.17
C ILE A 162 2.11 20.66 -28.52
N GLY A 163 2.01 19.82 -29.55
CA GLY A 163 3.08 18.94 -30.02
C GLY A 163 2.60 17.50 -30.17
N ASP A 164 3.46 16.68 -30.78
CA ASP A 164 3.24 15.25 -30.96
C ASP A 164 4.17 14.49 -30.01
N ALA A 165 3.70 13.34 -29.53
CA ALA A 165 4.49 12.46 -28.68
C ALA A 165 5.63 11.81 -29.47
N ASP A 166 6.68 11.37 -28.78
CA ASP A 166 7.69 10.49 -29.36
C ASP A 166 7.14 9.05 -29.57
N GLN A 167 8.01 8.16 -30.07
CA GLN A 167 7.71 6.74 -30.29
C GLN A 167 7.39 5.95 -29.00
N TYR A 168 7.63 6.54 -27.83
CA TYR A 168 7.33 5.95 -26.52
C TYR A 168 6.10 6.60 -25.87
N GLY A 169 5.49 7.61 -26.50
CA GLY A 169 4.33 8.32 -26.00
C GLY A 169 4.66 9.49 -25.06
N ASN A 170 5.91 9.96 -25.02
CA ASN A 170 6.32 11.11 -24.20
C ASN A 170 6.18 12.42 -24.97
N LEU A 171 5.76 13.48 -24.28
CA LEU A 171 5.76 14.85 -24.76
C LEU A 171 6.61 15.72 -23.83
N SER A 172 7.47 16.56 -24.41
CA SER A 172 8.07 17.70 -23.74
C SER A 172 7.91 18.94 -24.61
N ASN A 173 7.26 19.97 -24.09
CA ASN A 173 7.18 21.28 -24.75
C ASN A 173 7.48 22.38 -23.72
N PRO A 174 8.64 23.07 -23.83
CA PRO A 174 9.09 24.03 -22.83
C PRO A 174 8.45 25.42 -22.97
N SER A 175 7.62 25.68 -23.99
CA SER A 175 7.30 27.04 -24.41
C SER A 175 5.88 27.18 -24.96
N ILE A 176 4.88 26.72 -24.20
CA ILE A 176 3.47 26.87 -24.54
C ILE A 176 3.00 28.31 -24.20
N PRO A 177 2.35 29.02 -25.14
CA PRO A 177 1.80 30.34 -24.88
C PRO A 177 0.69 30.36 -23.82
N GLU A 178 0.56 31.51 -23.15
CA GLU A 178 -0.39 31.72 -22.05
C GLU A 178 -1.86 31.42 -22.39
N ASN A 179 -2.26 31.67 -23.64
CA ASN A 179 -3.64 31.51 -24.11
C ASN A 179 -4.09 30.03 -24.23
N TYR A 180 -3.19 29.07 -24.01
CA TYR A 180 -3.51 27.63 -23.96
C TYR A 180 -4.02 27.17 -22.59
N ARG A 181 -4.19 28.10 -21.64
CA ARG A 181 -4.78 27.82 -20.33
C ARG A 181 -6.28 28.09 -20.35
N ILE A 182 -7.05 27.25 -19.67
CA ILE A 182 -8.51 27.42 -19.55
C ILE A 182 -8.87 28.49 -18.51
N ASN A 183 -7.95 28.76 -17.58
CA ASN A 183 -8.04 29.81 -16.56
C ASN A 183 -6.62 30.26 -16.15
N SER A 184 -6.50 31.02 -15.06
CA SER A 184 -5.23 31.61 -14.62
C SER A 184 -4.12 30.60 -14.31
N ASN A 185 -4.46 29.36 -13.94
CA ASN A 185 -3.49 28.38 -13.45
C ASN A 185 -3.69 26.95 -13.98
N THR A 186 -4.61 26.70 -14.91
CA THR A 186 -4.95 25.34 -15.33
C THR A 186 -4.79 25.18 -16.83
N MET A 187 -4.04 24.15 -17.22
CA MET A 187 -4.05 23.59 -18.57
C MET A 187 -4.94 22.35 -18.61
N ARG A 188 -5.70 22.20 -19.70
CA ARG A 188 -6.58 21.05 -19.89
C ARG A 188 -6.16 20.27 -21.12
N ILE A 189 -5.72 19.02 -20.93
CA ILE A 189 -4.97 18.26 -21.92
C ILE A 189 -5.70 16.98 -22.33
N ARG A 190 -5.56 16.61 -23.60
CA ARG A 190 -5.92 15.28 -24.12
C ARG A 190 -4.89 14.82 -25.14
N ILE A 191 -4.86 13.51 -25.41
CA ILE A 191 -4.13 12.94 -26.54
C ILE A 191 -5.11 12.42 -27.60
N ARG A 192 -4.71 12.54 -28.86
CA ARG A 192 -5.52 12.20 -30.03
C ARG A 192 -4.71 11.47 -31.09
N SER A 193 -5.30 10.45 -31.72
CA SER A 193 -4.83 9.86 -32.98
C SER A 193 -6.04 9.49 -33.85
N GLY A 194 -6.20 10.16 -35.00
CA GLY A 194 -7.42 10.04 -35.81
C GLY A 194 -8.66 10.44 -34.99
N ASP A 195 -9.58 9.51 -34.80
CA ASP A 195 -10.80 9.69 -33.99
C ASP A 195 -10.69 9.14 -32.56
N ILE A 196 -9.54 8.55 -32.22
CA ILE A 196 -9.27 8.01 -30.88
C ILE A 196 -8.77 9.14 -29.98
N ILE A 197 -9.46 9.37 -28.86
CA ILE A 197 -9.19 10.46 -27.92
C ILE A 197 -9.12 9.90 -26.50
N SER A 198 -8.16 10.36 -25.70
CA SER A 198 -8.07 10.00 -24.28
C SER A 198 -9.15 10.64 -23.42
N GLN A 199 -9.22 10.20 -22.17
CA GLN A 199 -9.80 11.06 -21.13
C GLN A 199 -9.00 12.35 -20.98
N VAL A 200 -9.70 13.41 -20.58
CA VAL A 200 -9.11 14.72 -20.35
C VAL A 200 -8.41 14.72 -18.99
N VAL A 201 -7.20 15.27 -18.95
CA VAL A 201 -6.43 15.45 -17.71
C VAL A 201 -6.06 16.92 -17.57
N ASP A 202 -6.43 17.50 -16.44
CA ASP A 202 -6.03 18.86 -16.10
C ASP A 202 -4.59 18.84 -15.53
N SER A 203 -3.89 19.96 -15.66
CA SER A 203 -2.61 20.20 -15.00
C SER A 203 -2.65 21.57 -14.35
N THR A 204 -2.41 21.61 -13.04
CA THR A 204 -2.46 22.84 -12.25
C THR A 204 -1.04 23.40 -12.11
N LEU A 205 -0.79 24.59 -12.65
CA LEU A 205 0.53 25.22 -12.67
C LEU A 205 1.11 25.38 -11.26
N GLY A 206 2.36 24.94 -11.10
CA GLY A 206 3.06 24.95 -9.82
C GLY A 206 2.82 23.71 -8.95
N PHE A 207 2.03 22.74 -9.45
CA PHE A 207 1.84 21.42 -8.84
C PHE A 207 2.27 20.36 -9.85
N PRO A 208 3.53 19.88 -9.80
CA PRO A 208 4.09 18.99 -10.82
C PRO A 208 3.54 17.56 -10.76
N HIS A 209 2.88 17.16 -9.68
CA HIS A 209 2.31 15.82 -9.55
C HIS A 209 1.05 15.65 -10.41
N SER A 210 0.94 14.51 -11.09
CA SER A 210 -0.12 14.22 -12.05
C SER A 210 -1.49 14.08 -11.40
N ARG A 211 -2.56 14.56 -12.06
CA ARG A 211 -3.96 14.23 -11.72
C ARG A 211 -4.34 12.81 -12.11
N SER A 212 -3.58 12.19 -13.00
CA SER A 212 -3.77 10.81 -13.46
C SER A 212 -2.82 9.89 -12.69
N VAL A 213 -3.36 9.08 -11.78
CA VAL A 213 -2.60 8.24 -10.85
C VAL A 213 -2.87 6.76 -11.07
N LEU A 214 -1.83 5.93 -10.97
CA LEU A 214 -1.96 4.48 -11.04
C LEU A 214 -2.07 3.93 -9.62
N ILE A 215 -3.23 3.38 -9.28
CA ILE A 215 -3.50 2.79 -7.97
C ILE A 215 -3.30 1.29 -8.07
N GLN A 216 -2.22 0.80 -7.46
CA GLN A 216 -1.93 -0.63 -7.42
C GLN A 216 -2.96 -1.36 -6.56
N SER A 217 -3.31 -2.59 -6.92
CA SER A 217 -4.04 -3.45 -6.01
C SER A 217 -3.12 -3.90 -4.88
N LYS A 218 -3.62 -3.86 -3.64
CA LYS A 218 -2.90 -4.29 -2.44
C LYS A 218 -3.74 -5.30 -1.67
N MET A 219 -3.08 -6.11 -0.84
CA MET A 219 -3.80 -6.90 0.16
C MET A 219 -4.48 -5.98 1.17
N SER A 220 -5.58 -6.44 1.77
CA SER A 220 -6.22 -5.67 2.83
C SER A 220 -5.32 -5.59 4.06
N GLY A 221 -5.50 -4.55 4.89
CA GLY A 221 -4.75 -4.41 6.14
C GLY A 221 -4.89 -5.65 7.05
N ALA A 222 -6.06 -6.28 7.06
CA ALA A 222 -6.31 -7.51 7.82
C ALA A 222 -5.56 -8.72 7.25
N GLN A 223 -5.49 -8.86 5.93
CA GLN A 223 -4.69 -9.93 5.30
C GLN A 223 -3.20 -9.73 5.57
N ASP A 224 -2.72 -8.49 5.57
CA ASP A 224 -1.31 -8.15 5.83
C ASP A 224 -0.95 -8.47 7.28
N GLN A 225 -1.77 -7.97 8.22
CA GLN A 225 -1.66 -8.28 9.63
C GLN A 225 -1.61 -9.80 9.89
N GLN A 226 -2.48 -10.57 9.24
CA GLN A 226 -2.48 -12.02 9.36
C GLN A 226 -1.21 -12.66 8.78
N LYS A 227 -0.80 -12.25 7.56
CA LYS A 227 0.40 -12.76 6.88
C LYS A 227 1.65 -12.58 7.73
N TYR A 228 1.80 -11.42 8.37
CA TYR A 228 2.96 -11.07 9.17
C TYR A 228 2.80 -11.33 10.67
N SER A 229 1.67 -11.90 11.09
CA SER A 229 1.36 -12.16 12.50
C SER A 229 1.38 -10.90 13.39
N LEU A 230 1.12 -9.73 12.83
CA LEU A 230 1.23 -8.43 13.49
C LEU A 230 0.06 -8.18 14.45
N SER A 231 0.30 -7.37 15.47
CA SER A 231 -0.74 -6.90 16.38
C SER A 231 -1.59 -5.76 15.79
N MET A 232 -1.05 -5.02 14.82
CA MET A 232 -1.73 -3.89 14.19
C MET A 232 -1.77 -4.04 12.66
N GLN A 233 -2.73 -3.35 12.05
CA GLN A 233 -2.87 -3.29 10.59
C GLN A 233 -2.08 -2.10 10.05
N LYS A 234 -1.45 -2.29 8.88
CA LYS A 234 -0.88 -1.20 8.07
C LYS A 234 -1.95 -0.59 7.15
N ALA A 235 -1.69 0.58 6.58
CA ALA A 235 -2.61 1.28 5.69
C ALA A 235 -2.69 0.60 4.31
N ASP A 236 -3.89 0.14 3.95
CA ASP A 236 -4.22 -0.50 2.67
C ASP A 236 -4.75 0.47 1.61
N TYR A 237 -4.49 1.77 1.79
CA TYR A 237 -4.86 2.86 0.90
C TYR A 237 -3.63 3.66 0.45
N GLN A 238 -3.74 4.33 -0.69
CA GLN A 238 -2.66 5.05 -1.35
C GLN A 238 -2.96 6.56 -1.40
N PRO A 239 -1.95 7.42 -1.15
CA PRO A 239 -2.10 8.86 -1.28
C PRO A 239 -2.24 9.28 -2.75
N THR A 240 -2.90 10.43 -2.97
CA THR A 240 -3.11 10.96 -4.34
C THR A 240 -2.49 12.33 -4.56
N GLY A 241 -2.23 13.10 -3.51
CA GLY A 241 -1.83 14.51 -3.60
C GLY A 241 -2.99 15.49 -3.86
N TYR A 242 -4.25 15.06 -3.69
CA TYR A 242 -5.42 15.90 -3.91
C TYR A 242 -6.34 15.97 -2.70
N PHE A 243 -7.08 17.07 -2.60
CA PHE A 243 -8.02 17.39 -1.54
C PHE A 243 -9.42 17.60 -2.10
N ALA A 244 -10.42 17.02 -1.43
CA ALA A 244 -11.83 17.25 -1.69
C ALA A 244 -12.30 18.43 -0.82
N PRO A 245 -12.78 19.55 -1.40
CA PRO A 245 -13.33 20.64 -0.62
C PRO A 245 -14.64 20.25 0.07
N ALA A 246 -14.86 20.78 1.28
CA ALA A 246 -16.09 20.54 2.03
C ALA A 246 -17.33 21.00 1.25
N ASN A 247 -18.33 20.11 1.16
CA ASN A 247 -19.63 20.36 0.54
C ASN A 247 -19.54 20.80 -0.94
N GLN A 248 -18.48 20.42 -1.66
CA GLN A 248 -18.33 20.64 -3.10
C GLN A 248 -18.22 19.31 -3.85
N GLU A 249 -18.68 19.31 -5.10
CA GLU A 249 -18.56 18.15 -5.98
C GLU A 249 -17.15 18.06 -6.57
N ILE A 250 -16.61 16.84 -6.59
CA ILE A 250 -15.40 16.49 -7.32
C ILE A 250 -15.72 15.43 -8.37
N GLU A 251 -15.06 15.53 -9.52
CA GLU A 251 -15.15 14.53 -10.58
C GLU A 251 -13.98 13.55 -10.49
N ILE A 252 -14.28 12.25 -10.56
CA ILE A 252 -13.28 11.18 -10.58
C ILE A 252 -13.55 10.27 -11.76
N TRP A 253 -12.56 10.07 -12.62
CA TRP A 253 -12.65 9.13 -13.74
C TRP A 253 -11.81 7.88 -13.48
N VAL A 254 -12.38 6.72 -13.75
CA VAL A 254 -11.74 5.43 -13.44
C VAL A 254 -11.71 4.50 -14.65
N SER A 255 -10.55 3.90 -14.91
CA SER A 255 -10.39 2.71 -15.76
C SER A 255 -9.59 1.64 -15.04
N GLY A 256 -9.68 0.38 -15.49
CA GLY A 256 -9.04 -0.76 -14.83
C GLY A 256 -9.95 -1.52 -13.88
N ASN A 257 -9.36 -2.02 -12.80
CA ASN A 257 -10.04 -2.86 -11.80
C ASN A 257 -10.87 -2.04 -10.83
N VAL A 258 -12.17 -2.13 -11.01
CA VAL A 258 -13.13 -1.45 -10.15
C VAL A 258 -13.83 -2.39 -9.20
N ASP A 259 -13.37 -3.61 -8.92
CA ASP A 259 -14.12 -4.59 -8.10
C ASP A 259 -14.11 -4.22 -6.60
N TYR A 260 -13.00 -3.68 -6.11
CA TYR A 260 -12.82 -3.26 -4.71
C TYR A 260 -12.06 -1.93 -4.63
N LEU A 261 -12.49 -0.99 -5.48
CA LEU A 261 -11.92 0.36 -5.58
C LEU A 261 -12.78 1.36 -4.82
N THR A 262 -12.20 2.00 -3.82
CA THR A 262 -12.90 2.92 -2.91
C THR A 262 -12.10 4.21 -2.79
N LEU A 263 -12.79 5.33 -2.96
CA LEU A 263 -12.27 6.65 -2.61
C LEU A 263 -12.51 6.89 -1.12
N LEU A 264 -11.49 7.40 -0.44
CA LEU A 264 -11.52 7.78 0.97
C LEU A 264 -11.26 9.28 1.07
N VAL A 265 -12.09 10.00 1.83
CA VAL A 265 -11.89 11.45 2.12
C VAL A 265 -11.59 11.65 3.60
N GLY A 266 -10.52 12.38 3.88
CA GLY A 266 -9.99 12.64 5.22
C GLY A 266 -8.70 11.86 5.47
N THR A 267 -8.09 12.06 6.65
CA THR A 267 -6.88 11.34 7.05
C THR A 267 -7.11 10.71 8.42
N GLN A 268 -6.86 9.41 8.53
CA GLN A 268 -7.00 8.70 9.80
C GLN A 268 -6.06 9.29 10.87
N GLY A 269 -6.58 9.58 12.06
CA GLY A 269 -5.76 10.02 13.20
C GLY A 269 -5.30 11.47 13.20
N LEU A 270 -5.59 12.22 12.14
CA LEU A 270 -5.24 13.64 12.05
C LEU A 270 -6.02 14.45 13.09
N ALA A 271 -5.41 15.50 13.62
CA ALA A 271 -6.10 16.50 14.42
C ALA A 271 -7.20 17.21 13.62
N ASP A 272 -8.22 17.73 14.31
CA ASP A 272 -9.19 18.61 13.68
C ASP A 272 -8.57 19.96 13.34
N ARG A 273 -8.72 20.39 12.08
CA ARG A 273 -8.15 21.65 11.57
C ARG A 273 -8.69 22.92 12.25
N GLY A 274 -9.93 22.87 12.76
CA GLY A 274 -10.57 24.00 13.45
C GLY A 274 -10.30 23.99 14.95
N ASN A 275 -10.08 22.81 15.54
CA ASN A 275 -9.71 22.62 16.92
C ASN A 275 -8.71 21.46 17.08
N PRO A 276 -7.39 21.71 16.94
CA PRO A 276 -6.36 20.67 17.00
C PRO A 276 -6.25 19.94 18.35
N SER A 277 -7.00 20.37 19.38
CA SER A 277 -7.13 19.61 20.63
C SER A 277 -7.94 18.33 20.49
N ASN A 278 -8.73 18.22 19.40
CA ASN A 278 -9.55 17.07 19.08
C ASN A 278 -9.00 16.34 17.85
N GLN A 279 -9.31 15.06 17.72
CA GLN A 279 -9.09 14.32 16.48
C GLN A 279 -10.20 14.64 15.48
N SER A 280 -9.85 14.71 14.19
CA SER A 280 -10.84 14.82 13.11
C SER A 280 -11.65 13.53 12.98
N GLU A 281 -12.79 13.61 12.30
CA GLU A 281 -13.53 12.42 11.90
C GLU A 281 -12.66 11.48 11.04
N SER A 282 -12.92 10.18 11.19
CA SER A 282 -12.28 9.12 10.40
C SER A 282 -12.58 9.29 8.90
N MET A 283 -11.79 8.61 8.06
CA MET A 283 -11.97 8.65 6.61
C MET A 283 -13.35 8.15 6.18
N ARG A 284 -13.99 8.90 5.27
CA ARG A 284 -15.32 8.59 4.72
C ARG A 284 -15.17 7.93 3.36
N ALA A 285 -15.81 6.78 3.19
CA ALA A 285 -15.61 5.90 2.04
C ALA A 285 -16.72 6.02 1.00
N THR A 286 -16.35 6.12 -0.29
CA THR A 286 -17.27 6.05 -1.43
C THR A 286 -16.76 5.03 -2.45
N ARG A 287 -17.61 4.08 -2.81
CA ARG A 287 -17.28 3.07 -3.83
C ARG A 287 -17.21 3.71 -5.22
N LEU A 288 -16.13 3.47 -5.95
CA LEU A 288 -15.95 3.98 -7.31
C LEU A 288 -16.43 2.97 -8.36
N VAL A 289 -17.14 3.46 -9.38
CA VAL A 289 -17.48 2.67 -10.57
C VAL A 289 -16.61 3.08 -11.76
N ARG A 290 -16.58 2.24 -12.80
CA ARG A 290 -15.87 2.55 -14.05
C ARG A 290 -16.46 3.80 -14.70
N GLY A 291 -15.61 4.61 -15.31
CA GLY A 291 -16.02 5.86 -15.95
C GLY A 291 -16.11 7.01 -14.94
N LYS A 292 -17.06 7.92 -15.17
CA LYS A 292 -17.23 9.14 -14.38
C LYS A 292 -17.94 8.85 -13.06
N ASN A 293 -17.39 9.37 -11.98
CA ASN A 293 -18.00 9.46 -10.67
C ASN A 293 -18.06 10.94 -10.27
N VAL A 294 -19.17 11.37 -9.66
CA VAL A 294 -19.30 12.71 -9.07
C VAL A 294 -19.55 12.50 -7.58
N ILE A 295 -18.64 13.02 -6.76
CA ILE A 295 -18.60 12.74 -5.33
C ILE A 295 -18.65 14.06 -4.57
N LYS A 296 -19.43 14.09 -3.49
CA LYS A 296 -19.55 15.24 -2.61
C LYS A 296 -19.34 14.78 -1.17
N ASP A 297 -18.28 15.27 -0.54
CA ASP A 297 -18.00 15.00 0.87
C ASP A 297 -18.34 16.23 1.71
N MET A 298 -19.03 16.02 2.84
CA MET A 298 -19.54 17.14 3.65
C MET A 298 -18.44 17.86 4.44
N LEU A 299 -17.37 17.17 4.82
CA LEU A 299 -16.33 17.73 5.68
C LEU A 299 -15.08 18.14 4.90
N GLY A 300 -14.85 17.51 3.74
CA GLY A 300 -13.62 17.65 2.96
C GLY A 300 -12.42 17.00 3.64
N GLY A 301 -11.32 16.87 2.89
CA GLY A 301 -10.11 16.18 3.35
C GLY A 301 -9.24 15.75 2.17
N ILE A 302 -8.02 15.29 2.47
CA ILE A 302 -7.19 14.61 1.47
C ILE A 302 -7.95 13.40 0.91
N ILE A 303 -7.74 13.14 -0.38
CA ILE A 303 -8.29 12.03 -1.13
C ILE A 303 -7.25 10.90 -1.14
N HIS A 304 -7.65 9.73 -0.66
CA HIS A 304 -6.88 8.49 -0.79
C HIS A 304 -7.68 7.48 -1.60
N ILE A 305 -7.00 6.52 -2.23
CA ILE A 305 -7.67 5.42 -2.95
C ILE A 305 -7.25 4.08 -2.35
N ARG A 306 -8.23 3.26 -2.00
CA ARG A 306 -8.06 1.84 -1.65
C ARG A 306 -8.42 0.98 -2.86
N ASN A 307 -7.52 0.08 -3.25
CA ASN A 307 -7.75 -0.93 -4.29
C ASN A 307 -7.30 -2.30 -3.75
N LEU A 308 -8.22 -3.23 -3.52
CA LEU A 308 -7.92 -4.51 -2.89
C LEU A 308 -7.79 -5.66 -3.91
N ASN A 309 -6.76 -6.51 -3.75
CA ASN A 309 -6.44 -7.64 -4.62
C ASN A 309 -7.26 -8.92 -4.32
N THR A 310 -8.59 -8.84 -4.40
CA THR A 310 -9.46 -9.97 -4.03
C THR A 310 -9.65 -10.99 -5.16
N ARG A 311 -9.75 -10.53 -6.42
CA ARG A 311 -10.01 -11.38 -7.60
C ARG A 311 -8.92 -11.29 -8.66
N PHE A 312 -8.39 -10.08 -8.88
CA PHE A 312 -7.33 -9.81 -9.83
C PHE A 312 -6.29 -8.92 -9.16
N ASP A 313 -5.02 -9.32 -9.24
CA ASP A 313 -3.92 -8.40 -8.92
C ASP A 313 -3.71 -7.49 -10.13
N SER A 314 -4.45 -6.38 -10.13
CA SER A 314 -4.49 -5.45 -11.24
C SER A 314 -4.77 -4.03 -10.77
N PRO A 315 -4.04 -3.05 -11.33
CA PRO A 315 -4.18 -1.67 -10.94
C PRO A 315 -5.43 -1.03 -11.53
N SER A 316 -5.75 0.14 -10.99
CA SER A 316 -6.72 1.07 -11.54
C SER A 316 -6.07 2.39 -11.87
N ARG A 317 -6.48 2.98 -12.98
CA ARG A 317 -6.12 4.36 -13.31
C ARG A 317 -7.22 5.27 -12.80
N VAL A 318 -6.85 6.23 -11.96
CA VAL A 318 -7.78 7.22 -11.40
C VAL A 318 -7.34 8.60 -11.86
N ILE A 319 -8.25 9.36 -12.46
CA ILE A 319 -8.03 10.76 -12.86
C ILE A 319 -8.85 11.66 -11.94
N LEU A 320 -8.14 12.53 -11.21
CA LEU A 320 -8.67 13.50 -10.25
C LEU A 320 -9.09 14.75 -11.02
N GLY A 321 -10.37 14.82 -11.39
CA GLY A 321 -10.93 15.83 -12.29
C GLY A 321 -11.27 17.17 -11.61
N ALA A 322 -12.29 17.83 -12.16
CA ALA A 322 -12.77 19.12 -11.67
C ALA A 322 -13.17 19.05 -10.18
N GLY A 323 -12.99 20.16 -9.45
CA GLY A 323 -13.29 20.26 -8.03
C GLY A 323 -12.18 19.76 -7.09
N ALA A 324 -11.36 18.78 -7.51
CA ALA A 324 -10.23 18.32 -6.70
C ALA A 324 -9.09 19.35 -6.70
N ILE A 325 -8.63 19.74 -5.51
CA ILE A 325 -7.59 20.76 -5.29
C ILE A 325 -6.25 20.05 -5.02
N PRO A 326 -5.14 20.39 -5.70
CA PRO A 326 -3.85 19.81 -5.40
C PRO A 326 -3.31 20.32 -4.05
N ILE A 327 -2.75 19.42 -3.25
CA ILE A 327 -2.07 19.76 -1.99
C ILE A 327 -0.58 20.03 -2.22
N ALA A 328 0.14 20.50 -1.20
CA ALA A 328 1.59 20.36 -1.24
C ALA A 328 1.96 18.90 -1.01
N TYR A 329 2.47 18.25 -2.06
CA TYR A 329 2.66 16.81 -2.14
C TYR A 329 4.10 16.48 -2.49
N TYR A 330 4.92 16.17 -1.49
CA TYR A 330 6.32 15.83 -1.68
C TYR A 330 6.50 14.34 -1.93
N ILE A 331 6.96 13.96 -3.11
CA ILE A 331 7.32 12.57 -3.42
C ILE A 331 8.84 12.43 -3.34
N HIS A 332 9.33 11.57 -2.45
CA HIS A 332 10.76 11.35 -2.27
C HIS A 332 11.46 10.92 -3.56
N GLY A 333 12.63 11.49 -3.84
CA GLY A 333 13.40 11.25 -5.06
C GLY A 333 12.82 11.86 -6.35
N VAL A 334 11.60 12.41 -6.32
CA VAL A 334 10.93 12.99 -7.49
C VAL A 334 10.71 14.49 -7.34
N THR A 335 10.25 14.93 -6.16
CA THR A 335 9.95 16.35 -5.91
C THR A 335 11.19 17.09 -5.45
N SER A 336 11.52 18.21 -6.10
CA SER A 336 12.61 19.08 -5.64
C SER A 336 12.18 19.94 -4.45
N SER A 337 13.13 20.37 -3.61
CA SER A 337 12.84 21.28 -2.48
C SER A 337 12.23 22.62 -2.94
N ALA A 338 12.63 23.12 -4.12
CA ALA A 338 12.05 24.34 -4.70
C ALA A 338 10.59 24.12 -5.12
N SER A 339 10.28 22.97 -5.75
CA SER A 339 8.89 22.61 -6.09
C SER A 339 8.03 22.41 -4.84
N TRP A 340 8.59 21.82 -3.79
CA TRP A 340 7.93 21.67 -2.50
C TRP A 340 7.53 23.02 -1.89
N GLU A 341 8.49 23.94 -1.76
CA GLU A 341 8.26 25.29 -1.24
C GLU A 341 7.21 26.03 -2.09
N GLN A 342 7.33 25.95 -3.41
CA GLN A 342 6.36 26.53 -4.33
C GLN A 342 4.94 25.98 -4.11
N MET A 343 4.77 24.66 -3.98
CA MET A 343 3.48 24.05 -3.71
C MET A 343 2.92 24.46 -2.34
N LEU A 344 3.76 24.51 -1.30
CA LEU A 344 3.37 24.96 0.04
C LEU A 344 2.79 26.38 0.02
N HIS A 345 3.46 27.31 -0.66
CA HIS A 345 2.96 28.68 -0.75
C HIS A 345 1.68 28.79 -1.60
N ARG A 346 1.52 27.93 -2.62
CA ARG A 346 0.40 28.01 -3.57
C ARG A 346 -0.85 27.26 -3.14
N THR A 347 -0.72 26.15 -2.42
CA THR A 347 -1.88 25.30 -2.12
C THR A 347 -2.88 26.04 -1.23
N THR A 348 -4.16 25.88 -1.52
CA THR A 348 -5.24 26.36 -0.68
C THR A 348 -5.75 25.28 0.27
N ALA A 349 -5.27 24.04 0.15
CA ALA A 349 -5.60 22.96 1.07
C ALA A 349 -4.95 23.21 2.44
N PRO A 350 -5.63 22.83 3.54
CA PRO A 350 -5.11 23.01 4.90
C PRO A 350 -4.04 21.95 5.27
N GLU A 351 -3.95 20.88 4.50
CA GLU A 351 -3.16 19.68 4.78
C GLU A 351 -2.13 19.45 3.68
N VAL A 352 -1.00 18.82 4.04
CA VAL A 352 0.12 18.53 3.15
C VAL A 352 0.65 17.13 3.41
N GLU A 353 1.28 16.52 2.42
CA GLU A 353 1.86 15.17 2.55
C GLU A 353 3.30 15.11 2.06
N TRP A 354 4.13 14.33 2.76
CA TRP A 354 5.37 13.77 2.24
C TRP A 354 5.20 12.26 2.08
N VAL A 355 5.64 11.71 0.95
CA VAL A 355 5.44 10.33 0.56
C VAL A 355 6.78 9.67 0.28
N GLY A 356 7.06 8.61 1.04
CA GLY A 356 8.14 7.66 0.80
C GLY A 356 7.62 6.33 0.26
N ASP A 357 8.47 5.30 0.36
CA ASP A 357 8.16 3.96 -0.12
C ASP A 357 7.29 3.17 0.88
N TYR A 358 7.47 3.43 2.18
CA TYR A 358 6.79 2.74 3.28
C TYR A 358 6.07 3.69 4.24
N ALA A 359 6.39 4.99 4.23
CA ALA A 359 5.75 6.01 5.06
C ALA A 359 5.02 7.11 4.27
N VAL A 360 3.93 7.62 4.85
CA VAL A 360 3.32 8.90 4.44
C VAL A 360 3.23 9.81 5.65
N ILE A 361 3.83 10.99 5.58
CA ILE A 361 3.81 11.98 6.65
C ILE A 361 2.74 13.01 6.31
N VAL A 362 1.78 13.22 7.21
CA VAL A 362 0.67 14.16 7.02
C VAL A 362 0.67 15.19 8.15
N ALA A 363 0.66 16.48 7.77
CA ALA A 363 0.59 17.57 8.73
C ALA A 363 -0.25 18.72 8.16
N PHE A 364 -0.56 19.70 9.02
CA PHE A 364 -1.13 20.95 8.54
C PHE A 364 -0.11 21.77 7.76
N LYS A 365 -0.60 22.48 6.74
CA LYS A 365 0.17 23.46 5.97
C LYS A 365 0.87 24.47 6.88
N THR A 366 0.22 24.90 7.95
CA THR A 366 0.78 25.85 8.92
C THR A 366 1.98 25.29 9.67
N THR A 367 1.93 24.02 10.08
CA THR A 367 3.06 23.30 10.69
C THR A 367 4.21 23.14 9.70
N ALA A 368 3.91 22.76 8.45
CA ALA A 368 4.92 22.65 7.40
C ALA A 368 5.61 23.99 7.10
N LEU A 369 4.86 25.09 7.01
CA LEU A 369 5.40 26.43 6.76
C LEU A 369 6.33 26.90 7.89
N LYS A 370 5.97 26.63 9.15
CA LYS A 370 6.82 27.00 10.32
C LYS A 370 8.14 26.23 10.36
N ASN A 371 8.17 25.01 9.83
CA ASN A 371 9.38 24.18 9.78
C ASN A 371 10.15 24.25 8.46
N LEU A 372 9.66 24.99 7.46
CA LEU A 372 10.24 25.04 6.12
C LEU A 372 11.72 25.43 6.09
N SER A 373 12.14 26.38 6.92
CA SER A 373 13.55 26.83 7.00
C SER A 373 14.45 25.90 7.80
N LYS A 374 13.87 24.99 8.58
CA LYS A 374 14.58 24.10 9.52
C LYS A 374 14.73 22.69 8.97
N ALA A 375 13.83 22.27 8.09
CA ALA A 375 13.76 20.91 7.58
C ALA A 375 13.88 20.85 6.06
N ASP A 376 14.84 20.08 5.58
CA ASP A 376 14.87 19.63 4.19
C ASP A 376 13.75 18.60 3.98
N PRO A 377 12.81 18.79 3.04
CA PRO A 377 11.72 17.85 2.80
C PRO A 377 12.22 16.44 2.44
N ALA A 378 13.41 16.30 1.84
CA ALA A 378 14.02 15.00 1.63
C ALA A 378 14.36 14.34 2.98
N LYS A 379 14.96 15.10 3.91
CA LYS A 379 15.32 14.61 5.23
C LYS A 379 14.12 14.19 6.06
N VAL A 380 12.98 14.88 5.94
CA VAL A 380 11.71 14.46 6.55
C VAL A 380 11.42 13.01 6.17
N VAL A 381 11.30 12.71 4.87
CA VAL A 381 11.00 11.34 4.42
C VAL A 381 12.11 10.36 4.82
N THR A 382 13.38 10.68 4.54
CA THR A 382 14.47 9.73 4.82
C THR A 382 14.58 9.39 6.30
N SER A 383 14.25 10.32 7.21
CA SER A 383 14.29 10.04 8.64
C SER A 383 13.22 9.04 9.07
N HIS A 384 11.99 9.13 8.53
CA HIS A 384 10.91 8.17 8.78
C HIS A 384 11.20 6.81 8.13
N GLU A 385 11.62 6.82 6.86
CA GLU A 385 12.00 5.60 6.13
C GLU A 385 13.16 4.85 6.81
N ARG A 386 14.10 5.58 7.42
CA ARG A 386 15.21 4.96 8.16
C ARG A 386 14.72 4.21 9.40
N VAL A 387 13.72 4.72 10.11
CA VAL A 387 13.11 4.02 11.25
C VAL A 387 12.50 2.71 10.76
N LEU A 388 11.55 2.79 9.80
CA LEU A 388 10.88 1.62 9.24
C LEU A 388 11.86 0.59 8.69
N GLN A 389 12.92 1.05 8.00
CA GLN A 389 13.94 0.17 7.45
C GLN A 389 14.60 -0.70 8.52
N VAL A 390 15.03 -0.09 9.63
CA VAL A 390 15.77 -0.77 10.69
C VAL A 390 14.83 -1.66 11.51
N GLU A 391 13.59 -1.22 11.72
CA GLU A 391 12.59 -2.02 12.41
C GLU A 391 12.17 -3.25 11.60
N ASP A 392 11.97 -3.12 10.29
CA ASP A 392 11.73 -4.26 9.39
C ASP A 392 12.92 -5.26 9.44
N GLU A 393 14.16 -4.77 9.49
CA GLU A 393 15.37 -5.60 9.56
C GLU A 393 15.44 -6.41 10.86
N ILE A 394 15.21 -5.80 12.03
CA ILE A 394 15.22 -6.53 13.32
C ILE A 394 14.01 -7.46 13.46
N SER A 395 12.89 -7.17 12.79
CA SER A 395 11.75 -8.09 12.63
C SER A 395 12.08 -9.28 11.70
N GLY A 396 13.28 -9.37 11.14
CA GLY A 396 13.68 -10.47 10.25
C GLY A 396 12.97 -10.45 8.89
N LEU A 397 12.58 -9.27 8.40
CA LEU A 397 12.05 -9.08 7.05
C LEU A 397 13.20 -8.90 6.04
N ASP A 398 14.00 -9.95 5.91
CA ASP A 398 15.25 -10.01 5.14
C ASP A 398 15.09 -10.51 3.68
N GLY A 399 13.87 -10.85 3.27
CA GLY A 399 13.60 -11.39 1.94
C GLY A 399 14.00 -12.86 1.74
N SER A 400 14.37 -13.59 2.80
CA SER A 400 14.72 -15.03 2.74
C SER A 400 13.58 -15.92 2.23
N SER A 401 12.33 -15.46 2.31
CA SER A 401 11.14 -16.11 1.78
C SER A 401 10.01 -15.08 1.57
N SER A 402 8.91 -15.47 0.91
CA SER A 402 7.78 -14.56 0.64
C SER A 402 7.04 -14.05 1.89
N ILE A 403 7.13 -14.76 3.02
CA ILE A 403 6.60 -14.32 4.32
C ILE A 403 7.62 -13.47 5.11
N ASN A 404 8.87 -13.41 4.65
CA ASN A 404 9.95 -12.59 5.21
C ASN A 404 10.31 -11.41 4.28
N THR A 405 9.54 -11.13 3.23
CA THR A 405 9.68 -9.87 2.50
C THR A 405 8.93 -8.76 3.23
N ARG A 406 9.41 -7.53 3.16
CA ARG A 406 8.68 -6.36 3.67
C ARG A 406 7.27 -6.26 3.08
N SER A 407 6.33 -5.78 3.88
CA SER A 407 5.00 -5.44 3.40
C SER A 407 5.09 -4.27 2.42
N ASN A 408 4.22 -4.24 1.40
CA ASN A 408 4.06 -3.10 0.50
C ASN A 408 2.95 -2.14 0.96
N LEU A 409 2.37 -2.35 2.15
CA LEU A 409 1.45 -1.43 2.79
C LEU A 409 2.22 -0.29 3.46
N LEU A 410 1.54 0.85 3.62
CA LEU A 410 2.12 2.08 4.17
C LEU A 410 1.83 2.18 5.66
N ILE A 411 2.61 2.99 6.37
CA ILE A 411 2.23 3.51 7.70
C ILE A 411 2.20 5.04 7.61
N TYR A 412 1.08 5.65 8.00
CA TYR A 412 0.95 7.09 8.03
C TYR A 412 1.51 7.64 9.34
N ALA A 413 2.36 8.66 9.30
CA ALA A 413 2.67 9.48 10.47
C ALA A 413 1.86 10.77 10.39
N VAL A 414 1.00 11.02 11.36
CA VAL A 414 0.03 12.12 11.28
C VAL A 414 0.19 13.08 12.45
N GLU A 415 -0.06 14.35 12.18
CA GLU A 415 -0.20 15.38 13.22
C GLU A 415 -1.52 15.16 13.98
N GLY A 416 -1.43 14.56 15.17
CA GLY A 416 -2.55 14.12 16.01
C GLY A 416 -3.08 15.18 16.96
N ALA A 417 -4.13 14.83 17.71
CA ALA A 417 -4.75 15.73 18.68
C ALA A 417 -3.76 16.20 19.77
N ALA A 418 -3.73 17.50 20.06
CA ALA A 418 -2.75 18.11 20.97
C ALA A 418 -2.80 17.58 22.42
N ASN A 419 -3.99 17.19 22.89
CA ASN A 419 -4.20 16.67 24.25
C ASN A 419 -4.06 15.15 24.34
N ALA A 420 -3.81 14.47 23.22
CA ALA A 420 -3.55 13.04 23.23
C ALA A 420 -2.06 12.78 23.49
N ASN A 421 -1.76 11.66 24.12
CA ASN A 421 -0.41 11.12 24.06
C ASN A 421 -0.11 10.66 22.63
N PRO A 422 1.17 10.61 22.24
CA PRO A 422 1.56 9.86 21.06
C PRO A 422 1.04 8.42 21.15
N HIS A 423 0.63 7.87 20.02
CA HIS A 423 0.07 6.53 19.96
C HIS A 423 0.10 5.97 18.53
N ALA A 424 0.03 4.64 18.44
CA ALA A 424 -0.12 3.90 17.20
C ALA A 424 -1.45 3.15 17.16
N THR A 425 -2.05 3.05 15.97
CA THR A 425 -3.21 2.19 15.72
C THR A 425 -3.32 1.86 14.23
N THR A 426 -4.42 1.24 13.80
CA THR A 426 -4.61 0.77 12.42
C THR A 426 -4.23 1.82 11.37
N GLY A 427 -3.10 1.56 10.72
CA GLY A 427 -2.59 2.27 9.56
C GLY A 427 -1.79 3.54 9.86
N TYR A 428 -1.65 3.96 11.12
CA TYR A 428 -0.95 5.20 11.43
C TYR A 428 -0.32 5.27 12.82
N ILE A 429 0.70 6.11 12.93
CA ILE A 429 1.22 6.68 14.17
C ILE A 429 0.76 8.12 14.30
N SER A 430 0.42 8.54 15.52
CA SER A 430 -0.07 9.87 15.83
C SER A 430 0.96 10.61 16.67
N ILE A 431 1.42 11.74 16.16
CA ILE A 431 2.35 12.63 16.87
C ILE A 431 1.57 13.89 17.27
N PRO A 432 1.41 14.20 18.58
CA PRO A 432 0.50 15.25 19.02
C PRO A 432 0.86 16.62 18.46
N TYR A 433 -0.14 17.33 17.98
CA TYR A 433 -0.04 18.70 17.50
C TYR A 433 0.68 19.56 18.55
N SER A 434 1.76 20.18 18.10
CA SER A 434 2.39 21.32 18.78
C SER A 434 2.12 22.54 17.89
N ASN A 435 2.23 23.77 18.42
CA ASN A 435 1.94 25.00 17.66
C ASN A 435 2.97 25.29 16.54
N GLY A 436 3.26 24.29 15.71
CA GLY A 436 4.14 24.24 14.58
C GLY A 436 5.64 24.20 14.88
N GLU A 437 6.07 24.11 16.14
CA GLU A 437 7.48 23.97 16.52
C GLU A 437 7.62 23.13 17.80
N GLY A 438 8.81 22.55 18.00
CA GLY A 438 9.16 21.78 19.20
C GLY A 438 9.31 20.28 18.92
N TYR A 439 9.50 19.52 20.01
CA TYR A 439 9.85 18.09 19.97
C TYR A 439 8.99 17.25 19.01
N ASN A 440 7.66 17.37 19.11
CA ASN A 440 6.71 16.63 18.27
C ASN A 440 6.76 17.07 16.80
N ALA A 441 6.80 18.38 16.53
CA ALA A 441 6.94 18.89 15.16
C ALA A 441 8.28 18.46 14.54
N GLU A 442 9.36 18.46 15.31
CA GLU A 442 10.67 17.98 14.87
C GLU A 442 10.66 16.48 14.54
N ALA A 443 9.97 15.69 15.36
CA ALA A 443 9.81 14.26 15.19
C ALA A 443 8.97 13.88 13.96
N LEU A 444 7.97 14.70 13.61
CA LEU A 444 7.06 14.47 12.48
C LEU A 444 7.53 15.12 11.17
N VAL A 445 7.90 16.40 11.19
CA VAL A 445 8.21 17.19 9.98
C VAL A 445 9.58 17.88 10.02
N GLY A 446 10.38 17.66 11.07
CA GLY A 446 11.71 18.26 11.23
C GLY A 446 12.87 17.49 10.60
N GLY A 447 12.61 16.27 10.11
CA GLY A 447 13.68 15.36 9.67
C GLY A 447 14.43 14.68 10.81
N LEU A 448 13.81 14.59 12.00
CA LEU A 448 14.39 14.00 13.21
C LEU A 448 13.64 12.76 13.69
N ALA A 449 12.82 12.11 12.86
CA ALA A 449 12.07 10.90 13.25
C ALA A 449 12.97 9.80 13.84
N ALA A 450 14.15 9.57 13.24
CA ALA A 450 15.11 8.57 13.72
C ALA A 450 15.86 8.98 15.01
N ASN A 451 15.70 10.23 15.44
CA ASN A 451 16.35 10.82 16.61
C ASN A 451 15.38 11.09 17.76
N ARG A 452 14.09 10.73 17.59
CA ARG A 452 13.02 11.10 18.50
C ARG A 452 12.28 9.84 18.96
N TRP A 453 12.45 9.51 20.23
CA TRP A 453 11.81 8.40 20.93
C TRP A 453 10.38 8.16 20.48
N VAL A 454 9.58 9.23 20.43
CA VAL A 454 8.16 9.15 20.06
C VAL A 454 7.95 8.47 18.70
N THR A 455 8.71 8.82 17.67
CA THR A 455 8.52 8.24 16.35
C THR A 455 9.02 6.80 16.29
N LEU A 456 10.15 6.51 16.97
CA LEU A 456 10.70 5.14 17.07
C LEU A 456 9.73 4.20 17.78
N HIS A 457 9.15 4.67 18.90
CA HIS A 457 8.27 3.88 19.74
C HIS A 457 6.96 3.59 19.00
N GLU A 458 6.33 4.61 18.42
CA GLU A 458 5.04 4.41 17.75
C GLU A 458 5.15 3.56 16.48
N TYR A 459 6.23 3.68 15.70
CA TYR A 459 6.45 2.78 14.57
C TYR A 459 6.69 1.34 15.02
N GLY A 460 7.39 1.14 16.15
CA GLY A 460 7.63 -0.19 16.72
C GLY A 460 6.34 -0.97 17.00
N HIS A 461 5.24 -0.31 17.35
CA HIS A 461 3.95 -0.98 17.58
C HIS A 461 3.41 -1.67 16.31
N HIS A 462 3.78 -1.20 15.11
CA HIS A 462 3.41 -1.84 13.84
C HIS A 462 4.29 -3.06 13.51
N HIS A 463 5.40 -3.25 14.22
CA HIS A 463 6.31 -4.39 14.07
C HIS A 463 6.07 -5.47 15.13
N GLN A 464 5.41 -5.12 16.23
CA GLN A 464 4.95 -6.06 17.23
C GLN A 464 4.06 -7.15 16.62
N ASN A 465 4.34 -8.39 16.99
CA ASN A 465 3.58 -9.55 16.60
C ASN A 465 2.70 -10.04 17.77
N ARG A 466 1.70 -10.87 17.46
CA ARG A 466 0.73 -11.38 18.45
C ARG A 466 1.35 -12.12 19.64
N VAL A 467 2.59 -12.61 19.52
CA VAL A 467 3.27 -13.38 20.56
C VAL A 467 4.12 -12.46 21.43
N ASN A 468 4.89 -11.55 20.84
CA ASN A 468 5.74 -10.63 21.61
C ASN A 468 4.95 -9.43 22.19
N ASN A 469 3.72 -9.19 21.74
CA ASN A 469 2.75 -8.27 22.33
C ASN A 469 1.72 -9.00 23.20
N CYS A 470 2.14 -10.06 23.90
CA CYS A 470 1.28 -10.68 24.90
C CYS A 470 1.06 -9.72 26.09
N LYS A 471 0.05 -10.02 26.92
CA LYS A 471 -0.29 -9.20 28.08
C LYS A 471 0.96 -8.92 28.94
N GLY A 472 1.14 -7.66 29.33
CA GLY A 472 2.27 -7.19 30.13
C GLY A 472 3.46 -6.71 29.31
N PHE A 473 3.55 -7.05 28.01
CA PHE A 473 4.70 -6.73 27.17
C PHE A 473 4.45 -5.63 26.12
N GLY A 474 3.22 -5.13 25.95
CA GLY A 474 2.90 -4.18 24.88
C GLY A 474 3.77 -2.92 24.85
N GLU A 475 3.98 -2.27 25.99
CA GLU A 475 4.84 -1.07 26.07
C GLU A 475 6.33 -1.39 26.31
N ILE A 476 6.68 -2.68 26.32
CA ILE A 476 8.03 -3.16 26.64
C ILE A 476 8.68 -3.72 25.37
N SER A 477 8.03 -4.65 24.68
CA SER A 477 8.56 -5.30 23.48
C SER A 477 8.60 -4.38 22.27
N VAL A 478 7.79 -3.32 22.25
CA VAL A 478 7.91 -2.25 21.24
C VAL A 478 9.31 -1.64 21.20
N ASN A 479 9.98 -1.55 22.35
CA ASN A 479 11.30 -0.94 22.45
C ASN A 479 12.41 -1.81 21.85
N LEU A 480 12.13 -3.08 21.51
CA LEU A 480 13.00 -3.93 20.70
C LEU A 480 13.40 -3.23 19.39
N TYR A 481 12.39 -2.66 18.73
CA TYR A 481 12.47 -2.05 17.42
C TYR A 481 13.19 -0.70 17.51
N SER A 482 12.77 0.12 18.46
CA SER A 482 13.40 1.42 18.74
C SER A 482 14.88 1.31 19.17
N LEU A 483 15.24 0.29 19.95
CA LEU A 483 16.64 0.00 20.31
C LEU A 483 17.48 -0.43 19.10
N ALA A 484 16.89 -1.11 18.12
CA ALA A 484 17.58 -1.39 16.87
C ALA A 484 17.96 -0.11 16.13
N VAL A 485 17.09 0.90 16.15
CA VAL A 485 17.41 2.23 15.60
C VAL A 485 18.53 2.91 16.38
N ALA A 486 18.50 2.85 17.73
CA ALA A 486 19.55 3.43 18.58
C ALA A 486 20.96 2.85 18.36
N ARG A 487 21.08 1.63 17.81
CA ARG A 487 22.37 1.03 17.43
C ARG A 487 22.97 1.59 16.14
N VAL A 488 22.17 2.27 15.32
CA VAL A 488 22.60 2.79 14.01
C VAL A 488 22.45 4.30 13.87
N THR A 489 21.63 4.92 14.72
CA THR A 489 21.40 6.36 14.76
C THR A 489 21.33 6.81 16.22
N PRO A 490 22.21 7.72 16.69
CA PRO A 490 22.14 8.25 18.04
C PRO A 490 20.79 8.96 18.30
N ASN A 491 20.13 8.62 19.42
CA ASN A 491 18.84 9.16 19.84
C ASN A 491 18.71 9.15 21.36
N GLU A 492 17.55 9.50 21.93
CA GLU A 492 17.38 9.58 23.39
C GLU A 492 17.75 8.28 24.11
N TYR A 493 17.48 7.12 23.50
CA TYR A 493 17.83 5.82 24.08
C TYR A 493 19.33 5.58 24.20
N THR A 494 20.13 6.12 23.27
CA THR A 494 21.60 6.07 23.34
C THR A 494 22.11 6.59 24.68
N TYR A 495 21.50 7.65 25.20
CA TYR A 495 22.04 8.38 26.35
C TYR A 495 21.30 8.02 27.65
N GLU A 496 19.99 7.79 27.59
CA GLU A 496 19.17 7.59 28.78
C GLU A 496 19.22 6.16 29.34
N LEU A 497 19.12 5.14 28.49
CA LEU A 497 18.97 3.75 28.95
C LEU A 497 20.20 3.19 29.67
N PRO A 498 21.46 3.46 29.24
CA PRO A 498 22.64 3.00 29.98
C PRO A 498 22.67 3.44 31.45
N THR A 499 22.06 4.59 31.77
CA THR A 499 22.03 5.13 33.15
C THR A 499 21.15 4.31 34.09
N ARG A 500 20.24 3.48 33.57
CA ARG A 500 19.29 2.67 34.35
C ARG A 500 19.90 1.37 34.88
N TRP A 501 20.98 0.89 34.26
CA TRP A 501 21.58 -0.40 34.58
C TRP A 501 21.92 -0.63 36.07
N PRO A 502 22.50 0.33 36.82
CA PRO A 502 22.80 0.11 38.23
C PRO A 502 21.57 -0.26 39.08
N ALA A 503 20.44 0.43 38.86
CA ALA A 503 19.18 0.14 39.55
C ALA A 503 18.61 -1.21 39.13
N THR A 504 18.66 -1.52 37.83
CA THR A 504 18.22 -2.81 37.28
C THR A 504 19.01 -3.98 37.85
N LYS A 505 20.35 -3.86 37.93
CA LYS A 505 21.21 -4.89 38.51
C LYS A 505 20.88 -5.14 39.99
N GLN A 506 20.65 -4.06 40.76
CA GLN A 506 20.22 -4.20 42.16
C GLN A 506 18.85 -4.90 42.28
N TRP A 507 17.93 -4.60 41.37
CA TRP A 507 16.62 -5.24 41.34
C TRP A 507 16.72 -6.73 40.93
N LEU A 508 17.57 -7.07 39.95
CA LEU A 508 17.82 -8.45 39.52
C LEU A 508 18.46 -9.30 40.64
N ALA A 509 19.17 -8.70 41.58
CA ALA A 509 19.72 -9.41 42.74
C ALA A 509 18.68 -9.76 43.82
N ARG A 510 17.42 -9.27 43.72
CA ARG A 510 16.37 -9.58 44.70
C ARG A 510 15.87 -11.04 44.57
N PRO A 511 15.35 -11.64 45.65
CA PRO A 511 14.62 -12.91 45.57
C PRO A 511 13.44 -12.85 44.59
N ARG A 512 13.12 -13.96 43.91
CA ARG A 512 12.07 -14.02 42.87
C ARG A 512 10.70 -13.62 43.39
N GLU A 513 10.41 -13.95 44.65
CA GLU A 513 9.14 -13.67 45.33
C GLU A 513 8.92 -12.17 45.57
N GLN A 514 9.99 -11.37 45.52
CA GLN A 514 9.95 -9.92 45.69
C GLN A 514 9.92 -9.17 44.34
N LYS A 515 9.91 -9.89 43.22
CA LYS A 515 9.93 -9.31 41.88
C LYS A 515 8.55 -9.37 41.25
N ASP A 516 8.12 -8.20 40.81
CA ASP A 516 7.01 -8.02 39.88
C ASP A 516 7.54 -7.22 38.69
N PHE A 517 7.65 -7.92 37.55
CA PHE A 517 8.24 -7.38 36.34
C PHE A 517 7.47 -6.18 35.81
N GLU A 518 6.14 -6.30 35.74
CA GLU A 518 5.29 -5.30 35.08
C GLU A 518 5.20 -4.01 35.90
N THR A 519 5.23 -4.12 37.23
CA THR A 519 4.95 -2.97 38.12
C THR A 519 6.20 -2.29 38.66
N ASN A 520 7.27 -3.05 38.91
CA ASN A 520 8.37 -2.60 39.77
C ASN A 520 9.78 -2.79 39.16
N ALA A 521 9.90 -3.28 37.93
CA ALA A 521 11.19 -3.35 37.26
C ALA A 521 11.69 -1.93 36.90
N PRO A 522 12.92 -1.53 37.28
CA PRO A 522 13.43 -0.19 36.96
C PRO A 522 13.61 0.06 35.46
N ASP A 523 13.89 -1.00 34.70
CA ASP A 523 14.09 -0.94 33.26
C ASP A 523 13.68 -2.26 32.61
N PRO A 524 12.37 -2.49 32.43
CA PRO A 524 11.85 -3.77 31.95
C PRO A 524 12.31 -4.11 30.53
N MET A 525 12.66 -3.13 29.70
CA MET A 525 13.08 -3.38 28.32
C MET A 525 14.48 -4.02 28.22
N SER A 526 15.31 -3.91 29.26
CA SER A 526 16.64 -4.53 29.28
C SER A 526 16.62 -6.06 29.20
N ILE A 527 15.49 -6.70 29.51
CA ILE A 527 15.29 -8.15 29.33
C ILE A 527 15.57 -8.58 27.88
N PHE A 528 15.17 -7.77 26.89
CA PHE A 528 15.38 -8.08 25.48
C PHE A 528 16.82 -7.86 25.04
N GLU A 529 17.51 -6.89 25.62
CA GLU A 529 18.95 -6.70 25.38
C GLU A 529 19.78 -7.84 25.96
N GLN A 530 19.43 -8.33 27.15
CA GLN A 530 20.10 -9.49 27.74
C GLN A 530 19.93 -10.74 26.88
N LEU A 531 18.72 -10.97 26.36
CA LEU A 531 18.47 -12.04 25.39
C LEU A 531 19.30 -11.84 24.12
N ARG A 532 19.32 -10.65 23.52
CA ARG A 532 20.07 -10.37 22.28
C ARG A 532 21.58 -10.54 22.48
N LEU A 533 22.14 -9.96 23.53
CA LEU A 533 23.58 -10.00 23.80
C LEU A 533 24.04 -11.40 24.18
N GLY A 534 23.25 -12.12 24.98
CA GLY A 534 23.61 -13.46 25.45
C GLY A 534 23.33 -14.59 24.46
N LEU A 535 22.31 -14.45 23.60
CA LEU A 535 21.94 -15.45 22.59
C LEU A 535 22.43 -15.10 21.17
N GLY A 536 22.99 -13.89 21.01
CA GLY A 536 23.54 -13.38 19.76
C GLY A 536 22.56 -12.50 18.97
N PRO A 537 23.09 -11.66 18.06
CA PRO A 537 22.31 -10.63 17.36
C PRO A 537 21.22 -11.20 16.43
N GLN A 538 21.32 -12.47 16.04
CA GLN A 538 20.34 -13.14 15.18
C GLN A 538 19.15 -13.73 15.95
N PHE A 539 19.16 -13.72 17.28
CA PHE A 539 18.07 -14.29 18.07
C PHE A 539 16.73 -13.63 17.76
N LEU A 540 16.66 -12.29 17.84
CA LEU A 540 15.41 -11.55 17.67
C LEU A 540 14.83 -11.66 16.25
N PRO A 541 15.60 -11.44 15.16
CA PRO A 541 15.11 -11.69 13.81
C PRO A 541 14.66 -13.15 13.59
N SER A 542 15.36 -14.12 14.16
CA SER A 542 14.98 -15.53 14.06
C SER A 542 13.69 -15.84 14.80
N TRP A 543 13.46 -15.16 15.92
CA TRP A 543 12.26 -15.33 16.72
C TRP A 543 11.03 -14.79 16.01
N ASP A 544 11.11 -13.59 15.45
CA ASP A 544 10.04 -13.02 14.62
C ASP A 544 9.75 -13.90 13.38
N ARG A 545 10.77 -14.41 12.69
CA ARG A 545 10.59 -15.37 11.58
C ARG A 545 9.88 -16.65 12.02
N TYR A 546 10.28 -17.22 13.17
CA TYR A 546 9.66 -18.43 13.70
C TYR A 546 8.19 -18.19 14.06
N ILE A 547 7.85 -17.06 14.69
CA ILE A 547 6.47 -16.71 15.02
C ILE A 547 5.62 -16.56 13.76
N ARG A 548 6.13 -15.86 12.73
CA ARG A 548 5.44 -15.73 11.44
C ARG A 548 5.17 -17.07 10.76
N ALA A 549 6.13 -17.98 10.82
CA ALA A 549 6.00 -19.32 10.24
C ALA A 549 5.09 -20.27 11.06
N THR A 550 4.79 -19.93 12.32
CA THR A 550 4.10 -20.84 13.26
C THR A 550 2.76 -20.26 13.71
N SER A 551 1.69 -20.57 12.97
CA SER A 551 0.34 -20.08 13.27
C SER A 551 -0.28 -20.66 14.56
N SER A 552 0.19 -21.80 15.05
CA SER A 552 -0.34 -22.50 16.23
C SER A 552 0.11 -21.93 17.57
N LEU A 553 1.07 -20.99 17.59
CA LEU A 553 1.52 -20.35 18.84
C LEU A 553 0.38 -19.55 19.48
N SER A 554 0.19 -19.77 20.78
CA SER A 554 -0.69 -18.95 21.61
C SER A 554 -0.13 -17.54 21.77
N SER A 555 -1.01 -16.56 21.94
CA SER A 555 -0.68 -15.14 22.11
C SER A 555 -0.56 -14.74 23.59
N ASP A 556 -0.17 -15.69 24.43
CA ASP A 556 -0.02 -15.55 25.87
C ASP A 556 1.44 -15.77 26.29
N LEU A 557 1.71 -15.67 27.60
CA LEU A 557 3.05 -15.85 28.14
C LEU A 557 3.63 -17.24 27.84
N LYS A 558 2.78 -18.27 27.71
CA LYS A 558 3.22 -19.61 27.31
C LYS A 558 3.80 -19.59 25.90
N GLY A 559 3.08 -19.00 24.94
CA GLY A 559 3.56 -18.89 23.56
C GLY A 559 4.83 -18.06 23.45
N PHE A 560 4.93 -16.97 24.22
CA PHE A 560 6.11 -16.12 24.31
C PHE A 560 7.35 -16.90 24.76
N ILE A 561 7.30 -17.53 25.94
CA ILE A 561 8.47 -18.21 26.53
C ILE A 561 8.82 -19.47 25.75
N LEU A 562 7.82 -20.23 25.28
CA LEU A 562 8.04 -21.44 24.50
C LEU A 562 8.74 -21.13 23.18
N SER A 563 8.24 -20.15 22.42
CA SER A 563 8.83 -19.78 21.13
C SER A 563 10.25 -19.21 21.28
N ALA A 564 10.50 -18.38 22.31
CA ALA A 564 11.83 -17.88 22.62
C ALA A 564 12.79 -19.03 22.98
N SER A 565 12.33 -20.00 23.76
CA SER A 565 13.14 -21.18 24.15
C SER A 565 13.48 -22.07 22.94
N VAL A 566 12.49 -22.34 22.08
CA VAL A 566 12.69 -23.10 20.83
C VAL A 566 13.72 -22.43 19.93
N VAL A 567 13.60 -21.13 19.68
CA VAL A 567 14.47 -20.41 18.75
C VAL A 567 15.88 -20.26 19.29
N SER A 568 16.03 -20.06 20.61
CA SER A 568 17.34 -19.97 21.26
C SER A 568 18.04 -21.32 21.41
N ASN A 569 17.31 -22.44 21.26
CA ASN A 569 17.74 -23.79 21.67
C ASN A 569 18.12 -23.91 23.16
N TYR A 570 17.57 -23.03 24.00
CA TYR A 570 17.78 -23.05 25.44
C TYR A 570 16.47 -23.01 26.20
N ASN A 571 16.44 -23.64 27.37
CA ASN A 571 15.36 -23.49 28.31
C ASN A 571 15.48 -22.13 29.03
N LEU A 572 14.62 -21.18 28.68
CA LEU A 572 14.66 -19.81 29.21
C LEU A 572 13.81 -19.60 30.47
N THR A 573 13.20 -20.66 31.04
CA THR A 573 12.29 -20.53 32.18
C THR A 573 12.96 -19.89 33.40
N GLU A 574 14.18 -20.32 33.76
CA GLU A 574 14.95 -19.74 34.87
C GLU A 574 15.23 -18.25 34.63
N PHE A 575 15.58 -17.86 33.41
CA PHE A 575 15.83 -16.46 33.06
C PHE A 575 14.58 -15.60 33.25
N PHE A 576 13.42 -16.02 32.74
CA PHE A 576 12.16 -15.29 32.93
C PHE A 576 11.70 -15.29 34.39
N ALA A 577 12.02 -16.34 35.15
CA ALA A 577 11.74 -16.39 36.59
C ALA A 577 12.64 -15.44 37.39
N ASP A 578 13.91 -15.30 37.01
CA ASP A 578 14.83 -14.31 37.59
C ASP A 578 14.40 -12.88 37.29
N TRP A 579 13.73 -12.65 36.16
CA TRP A 579 13.06 -11.40 35.83
C TRP A 579 11.69 -11.25 36.51
N GLY A 580 11.21 -12.22 37.29
CA GLY A 580 9.89 -12.15 37.91
C GLY A 580 8.71 -12.16 36.91
N VAL A 581 8.98 -12.43 35.63
CA VAL A 581 7.99 -12.61 34.55
C VAL A 581 7.27 -13.94 34.72
N LEU A 582 8.01 -14.99 35.05
CA LEU A 582 7.49 -16.34 35.24
C LEU A 582 7.49 -16.71 36.73
N LYS A 583 6.35 -17.02 37.31
CA LYS A 583 6.26 -17.47 38.70
C LYS A 583 6.61 -18.96 38.80
N THR A 584 7.19 -19.34 39.93
CA THR A 584 7.54 -20.74 40.26
C THR A 584 6.38 -21.51 40.91
N THR A 585 5.20 -20.91 41.01
CA THR A 585 3.99 -21.46 41.62
C THR A 585 2.75 -21.01 40.87
N GLY A 586 1.60 -21.66 41.09
CA GLY A 586 0.32 -21.24 40.53
C GLY A 586 0.16 -21.59 39.05
N ALA A 587 -0.51 -20.72 38.29
CA ALA A 587 -0.89 -20.99 36.89
C ALA A 587 0.32 -21.16 35.95
N ASP A 588 1.46 -20.56 36.30
CA ASP A 588 2.67 -20.55 35.48
C ASP A 588 3.41 -21.90 35.45
N ILE A 589 3.10 -22.83 36.36
CA ILE A 589 3.69 -24.18 36.38
C ILE A 589 3.48 -24.92 35.05
N ALA A 590 2.35 -24.68 34.38
CA ALA A 590 2.07 -25.27 33.07
C ALA A 590 3.07 -24.79 31.99
N ILE A 591 3.63 -23.59 32.13
CA ILE A 591 4.66 -23.05 31.22
C ILE A 591 6.00 -23.75 31.49
N TRP A 592 6.40 -23.90 32.75
CA TRP A 592 7.59 -24.66 33.13
C TRP A 592 7.57 -26.07 32.56
N GLN A 593 6.46 -26.79 32.76
CA GLN A 593 6.28 -28.15 32.24
C GLN A 593 6.38 -28.20 30.72
N ALA A 594 5.76 -27.25 30.02
CA ALA A 594 5.77 -27.20 28.56
C ALA A 594 7.17 -26.96 27.99
N VAL A 595 7.96 -26.07 28.60
CA VAL A 595 9.34 -25.80 28.15
C VAL A 595 10.28 -26.94 28.53
N ASN A 596 10.16 -27.50 29.75
CA ASN A 596 10.97 -28.64 30.18
C ASN A 596 10.76 -29.88 29.30
N ALA A 597 9.54 -30.07 28.78
CA ALA A 597 9.23 -31.15 27.85
C ALA A 597 9.97 -31.04 26.51
N LEU A 598 10.54 -29.88 26.17
CA LEU A 598 11.39 -29.71 24.98
C LEU A 598 12.78 -30.36 25.13
N GLY A 599 13.22 -30.67 26.36
CA GLY A 599 14.53 -31.28 26.61
C GLY A 599 15.72 -30.37 26.29
N LEU A 600 15.52 -29.05 26.25
CA LEU A 600 16.58 -28.07 25.94
C LEU A 600 17.51 -27.86 27.15
N PRO A 601 18.82 -27.65 26.93
CA PRO A 601 19.73 -27.26 27.99
C PRO A 601 19.42 -25.85 28.51
N TYR A 602 19.86 -25.52 29.72
CA TYR A 602 19.85 -24.13 30.18
C TYR A 602 20.98 -23.32 29.50
N PRO A 603 20.85 -21.99 29.40
CA PRO A 603 21.94 -21.14 28.92
C PRO A 603 23.24 -21.38 29.71
N PRO A 604 24.41 -21.37 29.06
CA PRO A 604 25.69 -21.65 29.71
C PRO A 604 26.16 -20.53 30.66
N MET A 605 25.47 -19.39 30.67
CA MET A 605 25.72 -18.24 31.54
C MET A 605 24.40 -17.65 32.05
N ALA A 606 24.46 -16.95 33.18
CA ALA A 606 23.34 -16.18 33.67
C ALA A 606 23.13 -14.95 32.78
N LEU A 607 22.09 -15.00 31.93
CA LEU A 607 21.77 -13.90 31.02
C LEU A 607 21.45 -12.59 31.78
N THR A 608 20.97 -12.69 33.02
CA THR A 608 20.70 -11.56 33.91
C THR A 608 21.94 -10.78 34.34
N ASP A 609 23.15 -11.36 34.23
CA ASP A 609 24.42 -10.67 34.55
C ASP A 609 24.93 -9.81 33.39
N ILE A 610 24.35 -9.93 32.20
CA ILE A 610 24.77 -9.18 31.02
C ILE A 610 24.31 -7.73 31.15
N GLN A 611 25.27 -6.80 31.04
CA GLN A 611 24.98 -5.37 30.98
C GLN A 611 24.38 -5.00 29.62
N PRO A 612 23.15 -4.45 29.58
CA PRO A 612 22.50 -4.01 28.35
C PRO A 612 23.12 -2.71 27.81
N TYR A 613 22.77 -2.36 26.55
CA TYR A 613 23.09 -1.06 25.92
C TYR A 613 24.57 -0.75 25.72
N THR A 614 25.41 -1.77 25.59
CA THR A 614 26.87 -1.61 25.46
C THR A 614 27.35 -1.30 24.03
N ASP A 615 26.46 -1.39 23.04
CA ASP A 615 26.75 -1.27 21.61
C ASP A 615 25.86 -0.25 20.87
N LEU A 616 25.34 0.77 21.59
CA LEU A 616 24.56 1.84 20.98
C LEU A 616 25.44 2.81 20.18
N ALA A 617 24.89 3.46 19.15
CA ALA A 617 25.61 4.42 18.33
C ALA A 617 25.93 5.69 19.14
N HIS A 618 27.14 6.24 19.02
CA HIS A 618 27.59 7.44 19.75
C HIS A 618 27.74 8.67 18.87
#